data_AF-A0ABD3PGP6-F1
#
_entry.id   AF-A0ABD3PGP6-F1
#
_cell.length_a   1.000
_cell.length_b   1.000
_cell.length_c   1.000
_cell.angle_alpha   90.00
_cell.angle_beta   90.00
_cell.angle_gamma   90.00
#
_symmetry.space_group_name_H-M   'P 1'
#
loop_
_entity.id
_entity.type
_entity.pdbx_description
1 polymer ?
#
loop_
_entity_poly.entity_id
_entity_poly.type
_entity_poly.pdbx_seq_one_letter_code
_entity_poly.pdbx_strand_id
1 'polypeptide(L)'
;MAARSFSLLLVAIVVAMATAFVPCSVVTRSSGERTLSSEEDVISLSMGVDPIAMNSSTTHHFYVFLLRPFAPSTAIPASSTALPVKIKVVVGEGEPIESALRRFKREVNKSGHLMELRHKRYFENSQDRKKRKIVQARIRKRLERMQARRLRQQRS
;
A
#
# COMPACT_ATOMS: atom_id res chain seq x y z
N MET A 1 18.16 49.06 29.77
CA MET A 1 16.81 48.44 29.63
C MET A 1 16.64 47.62 28.33
N ALA A 2 17.70 47.14 27.68
CA ALA A 2 17.61 46.45 26.37
C ALA A 2 17.69 44.91 26.43
N ALA A 3 17.95 44.30 27.59
CA ALA A 3 18.13 42.85 27.71
C ALA A 3 16.82 42.05 27.86
N ARG A 4 15.70 42.73 28.18
CA ARG A 4 14.38 42.08 28.38
C ARG A 4 13.56 41.94 27.10
N SER A 5 13.87 42.71 26.06
CA SER A 5 13.16 42.64 24.77
C SER A 5 13.59 41.42 23.95
N PHE A 6 14.86 41.03 24.01
CA PHE A 6 15.38 39.86 23.27
C PHE A 6 14.85 38.53 23.82
N SER A 7 14.72 38.39 25.14
CA SER A 7 14.18 37.16 25.74
C SER A 7 12.68 37.01 25.48
N LEU A 8 11.91 38.10 25.52
CA LEU A 8 10.47 38.06 25.22
C LEU A 8 10.20 37.75 23.73
N LEU A 9 11.05 38.26 22.82
CA LEU A 9 10.96 37.94 21.40
C LEU A 9 11.21 36.44 21.14
N LEU A 10 12.21 35.87 21.81
CA LEU A 10 12.57 34.45 21.66
C LEU A 10 11.47 33.53 22.22
N VAL A 11 10.87 33.88 23.37
CA VAL A 11 9.75 33.14 23.95
C VAL A 11 8.51 33.22 23.06
N ALA A 12 8.22 34.39 22.46
CA ALA A 12 7.10 34.54 21.52
C ALA A 12 7.28 33.68 20.25
N ILE A 13 8.50 33.59 19.71
CA ILE A 13 8.81 32.76 18.54
C ILE A 13 8.65 31.26 18.87
N VAL A 14 9.10 30.82 20.05
CA VAL A 14 8.98 29.41 20.47
C VAL A 14 7.52 29.03 20.76
N VAL A 15 6.72 29.90 21.38
CA VAL A 15 5.29 29.67 21.64
C VAL A 15 4.48 29.65 20.34
N ALA A 16 4.77 30.55 19.39
CA ALA A 16 4.10 30.58 18.08
C ALA A 16 4.36 29.32 17.24
N MET A 17 5.58 28.77 17.31
CA MET A 17 5.94 27.51 16.64
C MET A 17 5.24 26.29 17.26
N ALA A 18 4.97 26.32 18.58
CA ALA A 18 4.33 25.21 19.28
C ALA A 18 2.80 25.14 19.06
N THR A 19 2.14 26.26 18.76
CA THR A 19 0.67 26.30 18.57
C THR A 19 0.20 25.97 17.15
N ALA A 20 1.10 25.79 16.18
CA ALA A 20 0.73 25.62 14.77
C ALA A 20 0.67 24.16 14.28
N PHE A 21 0.80 23.16 15.15
CA PHE A 21 0.71 21.75 14.76
C PHE A 21 -0.55 21.07 15.29
N VAL A 22 -1.70 21.54 14.80
CA VAL A 22 -2.93 20.75 14.75
C VAL A 22 -3.28 20.54 13.28
N PRO A 23 -3.14 19.31 12.78
CA PRO A 23 -4.06 18.86 11.75
C PRO A 23 -4.81 17.63 12.25
N CYS A 24 -5.97 17.90 12.86
CA CYS A 24 -7.10 16.99 12.89
C CYS A 24 -7.94 17.28 11.65
N SER A 25 -8.08 16.32 10.73
CA SER A 25 -9.12 16.16 9.68
C SER A 25 -8.60 15.11 8.69
N VAL A 26 -8.83 13.80 8.87
CA VAL A 26 -10.06 13.10 8.45
C VAL A 26 -10.70 13.75 7.21
N VAL A 27 -10.29 13.27 6.04
CA VAL A 27 -11.15 13.24 4.85
C VAL A 27 -11.16 11.82 4.32
N THR A 28 -12.26 11.14 4.60
CA THR A 28 -12.72 9.96 3.86
C THR A 28 -13.40 10.42 2.57
N ARG A 29 -12.96 9.97 1.39
CA ARG A 29 -13.92 9.68 0.29
C ARG A 29 -13.35 8.85 -0.86
N SER A 30 -14.17 7.88 -1.25
CA SER A 30 -14.45 7.32 -2.58
C SER A 30 -13.33 6.69 -3.41
N SER A 31 -13.42 5.35 -3.50
CA SER A 31 -13.74 4.61 -4.73
C SER A 31 -13.46 5.31 -6.07
N GLY A 32 -12.54 4.74 -6.84
CA GLY A 32 -12.35 5.08 -8.25
C GLY A 32 -11.45 4.05 -8.92
N GLU A 33 -12.08 3.09 -9.59
CA GLU A 33 -11.45 2.11 -10.47
C GLU A 33 -10.58 2.82 -11.53
N ARG A 34 -9.35 2.35 -11.76
CA ARG A 34 -8.63 2.67 -12.99
C ARG A 34 -8.38 1.40 -13.78
N THR A 35 -9.25 1.21 -14.75
CA THR A 35 -9.16 0.30 -15.87
C THR A 35 -7.90 0.57 -16.68
N LEU A 36 -7.25 -0.53 -17.09
CA LEU A 36 -6.30 -0.57 -18.17
C LEU A 36 -7.04 -0.33 -19.49
N SER A 37 -6.63 0.68 -20.24
CA SER A 37 -6.77 0.72 -21.69
C SER A 37 -5.53 1.43 -22.22
N SER A 38 -4.75 0.65 -22.97
CA SER A 38 -3.89 1.11 -24.06
C SER A 38 -4.53 2.27 -24.81
N GLU A 39 -3.73 3.25 -25.21
CA GLU A 39 -3.52 3.64 -26.60
C GLU A 39 -2.27 4.52 -26.66
N GLU A 40 -1.50 4.30 -27.71
CA GLU A 40 -0.29 5.01 -28.09
C GLU A 40 -0.71 6.35 -28.69
N ASP A 41 -0.55 7.46 -27.97
CA ASP A 41 -0.61 8.78 -28.58
C ASP A 41 0.81 9.35 -28.69
N VAL A 42 1.32 9.20 -29.90
CA VAL A 42 2.48 9.88 -30.44
C VAL A 42 2.20 11.39 -30.37
N ILE A 43 2.84 12.08 -29.42
CA ILE A 43 2.92 13.54 -29.45
C ILE A 43 4.35 13.91 -29.83
N SER A 44 4.60 13.96 -31.14
CA SER A 44 5.60 14.84 -31.72
C SER A 44 5.08 16.27 -31.58
N LEU A 45 5.55 17.02 -30.58
CA LEU A 45 5.43 18.48 -30.57
C LEU A 45 6.78 19.06 -30.17
N SER A 46 7.45 19.60 -31.19
CA SER A 46 8.39 20.72 -31.14
C SER A 46 9.26 20.86 -29.89
N MET A 47 10.57 20.67 -30.08
CA MET A 47 11.61 21.23 -29.24
C MET A 47 11.49 22.77 -29.24
N GLY A 48 10.72 23.31 -28.30
CA GLY A 48 10.86 24.67 -27.81
C GLY A 48 11.95 24.66 -26.76
N VAL A 49 13.12 25.19 -27.12
CA VAL A 49 14.20 25.45 -26.16
C VAL A 49 13.82 26.72 -25.41
N ASP A 50 13.14 26.59 -24.27
CA ASP A 50 12.92 27.69 -23.35
C ASP A 50 14.06 27.76 -22.31
N PRO A 51 14.73 28.91 -22.15
CA PRO A 51 15.83 29.06 -21.20
C PRO A 51 15.32 29.22 -19.75
N ILE A 52 15.97 28.47 -18.86
CA ILE A 52 16.28 28.78 -17.45
C ILE A 52 15.19 29.59 -16.70
N ALA A 53 14.36 28.88 -15.97
CA ALA A 53 13.88 29.32 -14.66
C ALA A 53 14.04 28.17 -13.67
N MET A 54 15.23 28.05 -13.07
CA MET A 54 15.45 27.19 -11.91
C MET A 54 14.54 27.69 -10.79
N ASN A 55 13.36 27.08 -10.64
CA ASN A 55 12.59 27.25 -9.42
C ASN A 55 13.37 26.58 -8.28
N SER A 56 13.70 27.36 -7.27
CA SER A 56 14.44 26.93 -6.07
C SER A 56 13.74 25.83 -5.28
N SER A 57 12.49 25.49 -5.62
CA SER A 57 11.67 24.51 -4.90
C SER A 57 12.12 23.06 -5.12
N THR A 58 12.62 22.74 -6.32
CA THR A 58 13.06 21.35 -6.63
C THR A 58 14.40 21.00 -5.95
N THR A 59 15.25 22.01 -5.73
CA THR A 59 16.58 21.85 -5.10
C THR A 59 16.48 21.56 -3.60
N HIS A 60 15.44 22.05 -2.91
CA HIS A 60 15.23 21.79 -1.48
C HIS A 60 14.89 20.33 -1.18
N HIS A 61 14.17 19.63 -2.06
CA HIS A 61 13.88 18.21 -1.88
C HIS A 61 15.15 17.34 -1.94
N PHE A 62 16.12 17.74 -2.76
CA PHE A 62 17.40 17.04 -2.91
C PHE A 62 18.34 17.28 -1.72
N TYR A 63 18.36 18.52 -1.20
CA TYR A 63 19.28 18.90 -0.12
C TYR A 63 18.82 18.42 1.28
N VAL A 64 17.51 18.34 1.54
CA VAL A 64 16.96 17.83 2.81
C VAL A 64 17.13 16.30 2.95
N PHE A 65 17.28 15.58 1.84
CA PHE A 65 17.55 14.13 1.86
C PHE A 65 18.98 13.81 2.33
N LEU A 66 19.95 14.69 2.06
CA LEU A 66 21.37 14.50 2.42
C LEU A 66 21.72 14.99 3.84
N LEU A 67 20.86 15.79 4.47
CA LEU A 67 21.06 16.29 5.84
C LEU A 67 20.36 15.46 6.92
N ARG A 68 19.74 14.32 6.57
CA ARG A 68 19.20 13.39 7.56
C ARG A 68 20.38 12.61 8.17
N PRO A 69 20.74 12.82 9.46
CA PRO A 69 21.79 12.03 10.09
C PRO A 69 21.40 10.55 9.97
N PHE A 70 22.33 9.75 9.48
CA PHE A 70 22.26 8.29 9.48
C PHE A 70 22.15 7.84 10.93
N ALA A 71 20.93 7.75 11.44
CA ALA A 71 20.66 7.25 12.78
C ALA A 71 21.24 5.84 12.85
N PRO A 72 22.17 5.54 13.78
CA PRO A 72 22.71 4.20 13.92
C PRO A 72 21.54 3.28 14.26
N SER A 73 21.33 2.33 13.34
CA SER A 73 20.43 1.18 13.42
C SER A 73 20.00 0.90 14.86
N THR A 74 18.82 1.39 15.25
CA THR A 74 18.11 0.86 16.41
C THR A 74 17.98 -0.62 16.14
N ALA A 75 18.64 -1.43 16.96
CA ALA A 75 18.74 -2.88 16.86
C ALA A 75 17.53 -3.47 16.12
N ILE A 76 17.76 -4.02 14.94
CA ILE A 76 16.78 -4.83 14.23
C ILE A 76 16.37 -5.91 15.23
N PRO A 77 15.14 -5.88 15.79
CA PRO A 77 14.75 -6.88 16.77
C PRO A 77 14.88 -8.23 16.07
N ALA A 78 15.65 -9.13 16.69
CA ALA A 78 15.91 -10.47 16.20
C ALA A 78 14.61 -11.08 15.68
N SER A 79 14.59 -11.35 14.38
CA SER A 79 13.57 -12.06 13.61
C SER A 79 12.30 -12.42 14.41
N SER A 80 11.37 -11.48 14.56
CA SER A 80 10.00 -11.91 14.80
C SER A 80 9.60 -12.66 13.54
N THR A 81 9.52 -13.98 13.60
CA THR A 81 8.92 -14.86 12.59
C THR A 81 7.40 -14.61 12.46
N ALA A 82 6.96 -13.38 12.72
CA ALA A 82 5.65 -12.86 12.41
C ALA A 82 5.55 -12.66 10.90
N LEU A 83 5.47 -13.79 10.17
CA LEU A 83 4.98 -13.76 8.81
C LEU A 83 3.59 -13.11 8.85
N PRO A 84 3.24 -12.22 7.90
CA PRO A 84 1.98 -11.46 7.89
C PRO A 84 0.74 -12.32 7.59
N VAL A 85 0.72 -13.57 8.05
CA VAL A 85 -0.23 -14.61 7.66
C VAL A 85 -0.83 -15.20 8.93
N LYS A 86 -2.06 -14.79 9.23
CA LYS A 86 -2.80 -15.26 10.41
C LYS A 86 -4.08 -15.94 9.96
N ILE A 87 -4.05 -17.26 9.82
CA ILE A 87 -5.23 -18.10 9.58
C ILE A 87 -5.69 -18.61 10.95
N LYS A 88 -6.91 -18.27 11.35
CA LYS A 88 -7.50 -18.69 12.63
C LYS A 88 -8.76 -19.49 12.39
N VAL A 89 -8.81 -20.71 12.92
CA VAL A 89 -10.03 -21.53 12.97
C VAL A 89 -10.31 -21.84 14.42
N VAL A 90 -11.50 -21.48 14.90
CA VAL A 90 -11.98 -21.81 16.24
C VAL A 90 -12.75 -23.13 16.15
N VAL A 91 -12.36 -24.09 16.96
CA VAL A 91 -13.00 -25.41 17.05
C VAL A 91 -13.97 -25.39 18.24
N GLY A 92 -15.18 -25.90 18.05
CA GLY A 92 -16.16 -26.03 19.12
C GLY A 92 -15.94 -27.31 19.94
N GLU A 93 -16.41 -27.33 21.17
CA GLU A 93 -16.35 -28.50 22.04
C GLU A 93 -17.29 -29.59 21.50
N GLY A 94 -16.76 -30.79 21.22
CA GLY A 94 -17.53 -31.93 20.68
C GLY A 94 -17.60 -32.02 19.16
N GLU A 95 -16.91 -31.16 18.40
CA GLU A 95 -16.85 -31.29 16.94
C GLU A 95 -15.89 -32.40 16.50
N PRO A 96 -16.25 -33.26 15.53
CA PRO A 96 -15.31 -34.23 14.97
C PRO A 96 -14.10 -33.52 14.34
N ILE A 97 -12.91 -34.03 14.64
CA ILE A 97 -11.62 -33.46 14.17
C ILE A 97 -11.58 -33.26 12.65
N GLU A 98 -12.21 -34.15 11.88
CA GLU A 98 -12.28 -34.07 10.42
C GLU A 98 -13.00 -32.81 9.94
N SER A 99 -14.06 -32.38 10.63
CA SER A 99 -14.79 -31.16 10.31
C SER A 99 -13.93 -29.92 10.56
N ALA A 100 -13.19 -29.89 11.67
CA ALA A 100 -12.24 -28.82 11.98
C ALA A 100 -11.12 -28.74 10.90
N LEU A 101 -10.55 -29.88 10.51
CA LEU A 101 -9.55 -29.95 9.44
C LEU A 101 -10.10 -29.48 8.09
N ARG A 102 -11.35 -29.79 7.78
CA ARG A 102 -12.01 -29.35 6.54
C ARG A 102 -12.26 -27.84 6.53
N ARG A 103 -12.50 -27.21 7.69
CA ARG A 103 -12.59 -25.74 7.81
C ARG A 103 -11.21 -25.10 7.69
N PHE A 104 -10.21 -25.66 8.35
CA PHE A 104 -8.83 -25.22 8.22
C PHE A 104 -8.33 -25.24 6.78
N LYS A 105 -8.49 -26.37 6.07
CA LYS A 105 -8.10 -26.47 4.65
C LYS A 105 -8.81 -25.42 3.77
N ARG A 106 -10.08 -25.13 4.06
CA ARG A 106 -10.84 -24.08 3.35
C ARG A 106 -10.26 -22.69 3.62
N GLU A 107 -10.02 -22.33 4.88
CA GLU A 107 -9.46 -21.02 5.24
C GLU A 107 -8.03 -20.84 4.70
N VAL A 108 -7.21 -21.89 4.75
CA VAL A 108 -5.86 -21.90 4.15
C VAL A 108 -5.93 -21.64 2.65
N ASN A 109 -6.79 -22.34 1.92
CA ASN A 109 -6.94 -22.15 0.47
C ASN A 109 -7.56 -20.79 0.13
N LYS A 110 -8.50 -20.32 0.95
CA LYS A 110 -9.16 -19.01 0.80
C LYS A 110 -8.20 -17.85 1.01
N SER A 111 -7.25 -17.98 1.96
CA SER A 111 -6.22 -16.95 2.21
C SER A 111 -5.33 -16.69 0.99
N GLY A 112 -5.21 -17.67 0.08
CA GLY A 112 -4.37 -17.55 -1.11
C GLY A 112 -2.86 -17.57 -0.84
N HIS A 113 -2.43 -17.72 0.41
CA HIS A 113 -1.02 -17.57 0.78
C HIS A 113 -0.11 -18.63 0.13
N LEU A 114 -0.58 -19.88 -0.03
CA LEU A 114 0.18 -20.90 -0.75
C LEU A 114 0.41 -20.54 -2.23
N MET A 115 -0.54 -19.84 -2.86
CA MET A 115 -0.38 -19.40 -4.24
C MET A 115 0.65 -18.27 -4.33
N GLU A 116 0.62 -17.33 -3.39
CA GLU A 116 1.62 -16.28 -3.30
C GLU A 116 3.03 -16.83 -3.11
N LEU A 117 3.20 -17.77 -2.18
CA LEU A 117 4.48 -18.43 -1.95
C LEU A 117 4.97 -19.14 -3.21
N ARG A 118 4.10 -19.86 -3.93
CA ARG A 118 4.45 -20.54 -5.18
C ARG A 118 4.99 -19.58 -6.24
N HIS A 119 4.36 -18.42 -6.40
CA HIS A 119 4.79 -17.40 -7.35
C HIS A 119 6.09 -16.69 -6.93
N LYS A 120 6.39 -16.65 -5.63
CA LYS A 120 7.61 -16.04 -5.07
C LYS A 120 8.81 -17.00 -5.01
N ARG A 121 8.64 -18.30 -5.26
CA ARG A 121 9.74 -19.30 -5.21
C ARG A 121 10.85 -18.99 -6.21
N TYR A 122 10.51 -18.40 -7.35
CA TYR A 122 11.47 -18.05 -8.41
C TYR A 122 11.30 -16.59 -8.79
N PHE A 123 12.37 -16.00 -9.31
CA PHE A 123 12.29 -14.67 -9.90
C PHE A 123 11.38 -14.72 -11.13
N GLU A 124 10.52 -13.71 -11.24
CA GLU A 124 9.60 -13.57 -12.36
C GLU A 124 9.78 -12.17 -12.95
N ASN A 125 9.92 -12.11 -14.28
CA ASN A 125 10.02 -10.85 -15.00
C ASN A 125 8.72 -10.03 -14.90
N SER A 126 8.84 -8.72 -15.11
CA SER A 126 7.71 -7.78 -15.07
C SER A 126 6.58 -8.16 -16.04
N GLN A 127 6.91 -8.67 -17.21
CA GLN A 127 5.96 -9.12 -18.22
C GLN A 127 5.18 -10.35 -17.76
N ASP A 128 5.86 -11.35 -17.21
CA ASP A 128 5.23 -12.59 -16.74
C ASP A 128 4.32 -12.31 -15.53
N ARG A 129 4.75 -11.39 -14.66
CA ARG A 129 3.91 -10.88 -13.56
C ARG A 129 2.61 -10.27 -14.08
N LYS A 130 2.66 -9.49 -15.17
CA LYS A 130 1.48 -8.90 -15.83
C LYS A 130 0.60 -9.99 -16.43
N LYS A 131 1.17 -10.92 -17.21
CA LYS A 131 0.46 -12.06 -17.83
C LYS A 131 -0.28 -12.89 -16.77
N ARG A 132 0.39 -13.26 -15.67
CA ARG A 132 -0.21 -14.00 -14.56
C ARG A 132 -1.39 -13.25 -13.94
N LYS A 133 -1.22 -11.96 -13.63
CA LYS A 133 -2.30 -11.14 -13.04
C LYS A 133 -3.53 -11.08 -13.96
N ILE A 134 -3.33 -10.94 -15.27
CA ILE A 134 -4.42 -10.94 -16.26
C ILE A 134 -5.15 -12.29 -16.27
N VAL A 135 -4.41 -13.40 -16.30
CA VAL A 135 -5.00 -14.75 -16.28
C VAL A 135 -5.79 -14.99 -14.98
N GLN A 136 -5.22 -14.63 -13.82
CA GLN A 136 -5.90 -14.74 -12.53
C GLN A 136 -7.18 -13.89 -12.48
N ALA A 137 -7.15 -12.66 -12.98
CA ALA A 137 -8.32 -11.80 -13.06
C ALA A 137 -9.42 -12.37 -13.97
N ARG A 138 -9.04 -12.94 -15.13
CA ARG A 138 -9.98 -13.60 -16.06
C ARG A 138 -10.65 -14.81 -15.41
N ILE A 139 -9.88 -15.66 -14.71
CA ILE A 139 -10.40 -16.83 -14.00
C ILE A 139 -11.37 -16.40 -12.90
N ARG A 140 -11.01 -15.39 -12.09
CA ARG A 140 -11.87 -14.84 -11.03
C ARG A 140 -13.20 -14.34 -11.59
N LYS A 141 -13.16 -13.51 -12.65
CA LYS A 141 -14.37 -12.99 -13.32
C LYS A 141 -15.24 -14.09 -13.92
N ARG A 142 -14.63 -15.15 -14.47
CA ARG A 142 -15.36 -16.32 -14.98
C ARG A 142 -16.08 -17.05 -13.83
N LEU A 143 -15.41 -17.25 -12.70
CA LEU A 143 -16.00 -17.91 -11.53
C LEU A 143 -17.17 -17.10 -10.96
N GLU A 144 -17.01 -15.79 -10.80
CA GLU A 144 -18.07 -14.88 -10.34
C GLU A 144 -19.31 -14.94 -11.23
N ARG A 145 -19.13 -14.92 -12.56
CA ARG A 145 -20.23 -15.07 -13.53
C ARG A 145 -20.96 -16.40 -13.38
N MET A 146 -20.23 -17.51 -13.19
CA MET A 146 -20.84 -18.83 -12.99
C MET A 146 -21.60 -18.91 -11.66
N GLN A 147 -21.05 -18.35 -10.59
CA GLN A 147 -21.70 -18.28 -9.27
C GLN A 147 -22.99 -17.45 -9.34
N ALA A 148 -22.95 -16.28 -9.99
CA ALA A 148 -24.14 -15.44 -10.18
C ALA A 148 -25.26 -16.16 -10.95
N ARG A 149 -24.92 -16.94 -11.98
CA ARG A 149 -25.90 -17.75 -12.72
C ARG A 149 -26.55 -18.82 -11.83
N ARG A 150 -25.76 -19.54 -11.04
CA ARG A 150 -26.28 -20.54 -10.10
C ARG A 150 -27.21 -19.92 -9.06
N LEU A 151 -26.83 -18.77 -8.50
CA LEU A 151 -27.67 -18.07 -7.52
C LEU A 151 -29.01 -17.61 -8.12
N ARG A 152 -29.01 -17.16 -9.38
CA ARG A 152 -30.25 -16.81 -10.09
C ARG A 152 -31.17 -18.01 -10.28
N GLN A 153 -30.61 -19.16 -10.69
CA GLN A 153 -31.35 -20.42 -10.84
C GLN A 153 -31.91 -20.94 -9.52
N GLN A 154 -31.28 -20.65 -8.39
CA GLN A 154 -31.80 -21.02 -7.06
C GLN A 154 -32.95 -20.13 -6.58
N ARG A 155 -33.12 -18.94 -7.18
CA ARG A 155 -34.13 -17.95 -6.78
C ARG A 155 -35.42 -18.03 -7.61
N SER A 156 -35.37 -18.70 -8.76
CA SER A 156 -36.52 -19.01 -9.63
C SER A 156 -37.14 -20.33 -9.21
#